data_AF-A0A0F8X6G9-F1
#
_entry.id   AF-A0A0F8X6G9-F1
#
_cell.length_a   1.000
_cell.length_b   1.000
_cell.length_c   1.000
_cell.angle_alpha   90.00
_cell.angle_beta   90.00
_cell.angle_gamma   90.00
#
_symmetry.space_group_name_H-M   'P 1'
#
loop_
_entity.id
_entity.type
_entity.pdbx_description
1 polymer ?
#
loop_
_entity_poly.entity_id
_entity_poly.type
_entity_poly.pdbx_seq_one_letter_code
_entity_poly.pdbx_strand_id
1 'polypeptide(L)'
;KAALALIGLLTDAGASPLDLDGGLLTAGGVVATAGVIEYTDAPTLAASTTPSVTGGNLFLTASTASITDFTGEQNGQVIILLCEADTTTSLTDSTPLFLAGAFTCTTNDTITLVSNGTVWYEVARGVN
;
A
#
# COMPACT_ATOMS: atom_id res chain seq x y z
N LYS A 1 -31.17 18.35 -2.85
CA LYS A 1 -30.50 17.35 -3.74
C LYS A 1 -30.65 16.00 -3.07
N ALA A 2 -31.45 15.10 -3.66
CA ALA A 2 -31.70 13.78 -3.09
C ALA A 2 -30.48 12.87 -3.35
N ALA A 3 -29.99 12.19 -2.31
CA ALA A 3 -29.02 11.12 -2.47
C ALA A 3 -29.79 9.86 -2.90
N LEU A 4 -29.45 9.34 -4.07
CA LEU A 4 -29.97 8.08 -4.58
C LEU A 4 -29.20 6.95 -3.87
N ALA A 5 -29.77 6.39 -2.80
CA ALA A 5 -29.23 5.20 -2.17
C ALA A 5 -29.66 3.99 -3.00
N LEU A 6 -28.80 3.53 -3.91
CA LEU A 6 -28.98 2.26 -4.60
C LEU A 6 -28.65 1.12 -3.62
N ILE A 7 -29.57 0.84 -2.70
CA ILE A 7 -29.56 -0.39 -1.89
C ILE A 7 -30.25 -1.47 -2.72
N GLY A 8 -29.56 -1.93 -3.76
CA GLY A 8 -29.94 -3.12 -4.50
C GLY A 8 -29.13 -4.29 -3.96
N LEU A 9 -29.79 -5.25 -3.31
CA LEU A 9 -29.24 -6.59 -3.18
C LEU A 9 -29.11 -7.13 -4.61
N LEU A 10 -27.89 -7.13 -5.18
CA LEU A 10 -27.59 -7.69 -6.49
C LEU A 10 -27.70 -9.22 -6.39
N THR A 11 -28.92 -9.72 -6.32
CA THR A 11 -29.20 -11.15 -6.47
C THR A 11 -29.21 -11.44 -7.96
N ASP A 12 -28.13 -12.07 -8.42
CA ASP A 12 -27.93 -12.70 -9.72
C ASP A 12 -29.23 -12.99 -10.49
N ALA A 13 -29.42 -12.24 -11.57
CA ALA A 13 -30.02 -12.73 -12.80
C ALA A 13 -29.44 -11.91 -13.97
N GLY A 14 -28.14 -12.13 -14.24
CA GLY A 14 -27.40 -11.45 -15.32
C GLY A 14 -26.45 -10.37 -14.79
N ALA A 15 -25.26 -10.76 -14.35
CA ALA A 15 -24.27 -9.84 -13.78
C ALA A 15 -23.69 -8.92 -14.87
N SER A 16 -24.29 -7.74 -15.06
CA SER A 16 -23.53 -6.60 -15.57
C SER A 16 -22.50 -6.20 -14.49
N PRO A 17 -21.24 -5.93 -14.87
CA PRO A 17 -20.24 -5.49 -13.90
C PRO A 17 -20.73 -4.24 -13.18
N LEU A 18 -20.42 -4.14 -11.88
CA LEU A 18 -20.57 -2.89 -11.15
C LEU A 18 -19.51 -1.93 -11.69
N ASP A 19 -19.89 -1.09 -12.65
CA ASP A 19 -19.06 0.02 -13.09
C ASP A 19 -19.20 1.16 -12.09
N LEU A 20 -18.08 1.54 -11.48
CA LEU A 20 -18.05 2.62 -10.51
C LEU A 20 -17.53 3.92 -11.11
N ASP A 21 -17.15 4.01 -12.39
CA ASP A 21 -16.74 5.24 -13.09
C ASP A 21 -16.00 6.26 -12.18
N GLY A 22 -14.88 5.84 -11.59
CA GLY A 22 -14.07 6.67 -10.68
C GLY A 22 -14.59 6.82 -9.24
N GLY A 23 -15.60 6.04 -8.87
CA GLY A 23 -16.20 5.97 -7.54
C GLY A 23 -15.45 5.03 -6.59
N LEU A 24 -15.43 5.38 -5.31
CA LEU A 24 -14.83 4.58 -4.24
C LEU A 24 -15.75 3.39 -3.87
N LEU A 25 -15.25 2.16 -4.01
CA LEU A 25 -15.90 0.99 -3.42
C LEU A 25 -15.55 0.89 -1.93
N THR A 26 -16.48 1.23 -1.04
CA THR A 26 -16.38 0.95 0.40
C THR A 26 -17.15 -0.32 0.76
N ALA A 27 -16.44 -1.44 0.88
CA ALA A 27 -17.01 -2.67 1.40
C ALA A 27 -16.64 -2.84 2.87
N GLY A 28 -17.64 -3.00 3.75
CA GLY A 28 -17.43 -3.38 5.15
C GLY A 28 -17.08 -4.85 5.34
N GLY A 29 -16.76 -5.57 4.26
CA GLY A 29 -16.47 -7.01 4.20
C GLY A 29 -15.49 -7.33 3.07
N VAL A 30 -15.43 -8.61 2.66
CA VAL A 30 -14.49 -9.07 1.62
C VAL A 30 -14.90 -8.53 0.25
N VAL A 31 -13.97 -7.84 -0.44
CA VAL A 31 -14.10 -7.53 -1.87
C VAL A 31 -13.49 -8.69 -2.66
N ALA A 32 -14.34 -9.53 -3.25
CA ALA A 32 -13.91 -10.54 -4.20
C ALA A 32 -13.98 -9.96 -5.61
N THR A 33 -12.83 -9.78 -6.25
CA THR A 33 -12.75 -9.43 -7.67
C THR A 33 -12.39 -10.68 -8.48
N ALA A 34 -13.07 -10.88 -9.61
CA ALA A 34 -12.69 -11.90 -10.59
C ALA A 34 -11.56 -11.42 -11.53
N GLY A 35 -11.18 -10.14 -11.45
CA GLY A 35 -10.14 -9.50 -12.25
C GLY A 35 -8.90 -9.09 -11.44
N VAL A 36 -7.96 -8.41 -12.10
CA VAL A 36 -6.72 -7.90 -11.48
C VAL A 36 -7.06 -6.73 -10.55
N ILE A 37 -6.32 -6.62 -9.44
CA ILE A 37 -6.27 -5.39 -8.64
C ILE A 37 -5.08 -4.59 -9.18
N GLU A 38 -5.36 -3.54 -9.95
CA GLU A 38 -4.34 -2.67 -10.53
C GLU A 38 -4.27 -1.35 -9.76
N TYR A 39 -3.06 -0.92 -9.46
CA TYR A 39 -2.79 0.48 -9.13
C TYR A 39 -2.55 1.20 -10.46
N THR A 40 -3.41 2.16 -10.82
CA THR A 40 -3.24 2.92 -12.07
C THR A 40 -1.88 3.64 -12.11
N ASP A 41 -1.46 4.18 -10.96
CA ASP A 41 -0.09 4.65 -10.71
C ASP A 41 0.22 4.47 -9.22
N ALA A 42 1.41 3.94 -8.89
CA ALA A 42 1.88 3.85 -7.52
C ALA A 42 2.35 5.25 -7.05
N PRO A 43 1.82 5.80 -5.95
CA PRO A 43 2.27 7.09 -5.45
C PRO A 43 3.72 7.00 -4.94
N THR A 44 4.49 8.06 -5.18
CA THR A 44 5.82 8.21 -4.60
C THR A 44 5.72 8.61 -3.13
N LEU A 45 6.52 7.99 -2.26
CA LEU A 45 6.62 8.39 -0.86
C LEU A 45 7.12 9.83 -0.72
N ALA A 46 6.56 10.56 0.23
CA ALA A 46 7.07 11.89 0.59
C ALA A 46 8.50 11.79 1.14
N ALA A 47 9.32 12.81 0.87
CA ALA A 47 10.67 12.88 1.43
C ALA A 47 10.63 13.17 2.93
N SER A 48 10.64 12.13 3.76
CA SER A 48 10.48 12.18 5.21
C SER A 48 11.06 10.93 5.87
N THR A 49 11.49 11.05 7.13
CA THR A 49 11.86 9.88 7.95
C THR A 49 10.64 9.07 8.40
N THR A 50 9.43 9.65 8.29
CA THR A 50 8.15 9.01 8.67
C THR A 50 7.04 9.29 7.64
N PRO A 51 7.17 8.84 6.38
CA PRO A 51 6.18 9.11 5.33
C PRO A 51 4.83 8.45 5.64
N SER A 52 3.76 8.97 5.04
CA SER A 52 2.42 8.40 5.18
C SER A 52 2.15 7.34 4.13
N VAL A 53 1.48 6.25 4.54
CA VAL A 53 1.01 5.16 3.67
C VAL A 53 -0.50 4.98 3.72
N THR A 54 -1.23 6.02 4.13
CA THR A 54 -2.68 5.96 4.29
C THR A 54 -3.37 5.58 2.98
N GLY A 55 -4.17 4.52 3.02
CA GLY A 55 -5.03 4.11 1.90
C GLY A 55 -4.32 3.45 0.72
N GLY A 56 -3.02 3.16 0.82
CA GLY A 56 -2.24 2.52 -0.25
C GLY A 56 -1.49 1.28 0.22
N ASN A 57 -1.24 0.35 -0.70
CA ASN A 57 -0.44 -0.86 -0.45
C ASN A 57 0.76 -0.96 -1.41
N LEU A 58 0.93 0.00 -2.31
CA LEU A 58 2.00 0.04 -3.29
C LEU A 58 2.54 1.47 -3.37
N PHE A 59 3.85 1.63 -3.23
CA PHE A 59 4.50 2.93 -3.27
C PHE A 59 5.83 2.87 -4.03
N LEU A 60 6.14 3.95 -4.72
CA LEU A 60 7.47 4.18 -5.28
C LEU A 60 8.35 4.86 -4.24
N THR A 61 9.61 4.45 -4.12
CA THR A 61 10.59 5.22 -3.37
C THR A 61 11.22 6.27 -4.29
N ALA A 62 11.49 7.45 -3.73
CA ALA A 62 12.31 8.48 -4.37
C ALA A 62 12.90 9.41 -3.32
N SER A 63 12.97 8.96 -2.06
CA SER A 63 13.34 9.77 -0.93
C SER A 63 14.83 9.62 -0.64
N THR A 64 15.50 10.70 -0.26
CA THR A 64 16.85 10.61 0.32
C THR A 64 16.80 10.39 1.85
N ALA A 65 15.62 10.18 2.42
CA ALA A 65 15.47 10.01 3.86
C ALA A 65 15.82 8.59 4.30
N SER A 66 16.39 8.49 5.50
CA SER A 66 16.41 7.26 6.28
C SER A 66 15.08 7.14 7.01
N ILE A 67 14.18 6.35 6.42
CA ILE A 67 12.87 6.03 6.96
C ILE A 67 13.05 5.18 8.22
N THR A 68 12.44 5.61 9.31
CA THR A 68 12.44 4.90 10.60
C THR A 68 11.05 4.38 10.95
N ASP A 69 10.01 4.86 10.27
CA ASP A 69 8.61 4.50 10.51
C ASP A 69 7.71 4.86 9.30
N PHE A 70 6.48 4.37 9.26
CA PHE A 70 5.44 4.83 8.35
C PHE A 70 4.17 5.17 9.13
N THR A 71 3.52 6.27 8.75
CA THR A 71 2.32 6.77 9.43
C THR A 71 1.03 6.47 8.68
N GLY A 72 -0.07 6.36 9.42
CA GLY A 72 -1.40 6.07 8.87
C GLY A 72 -1.58 4.60 8.49
N GLU A 73 -0.79 3.76 9.13
CA GLU A 73 -0.84 2.32 9.11
C GLU A 73 -2.17 1.80 9.66
N GLN A 74 -2.61 0.66 9.11
CA GLN A 74 -3.78 -0.07 9.61
C GLN A 74 -3.37 -1.49 10.00
N ASN A 75 -4.05 -2.06 11.01
CA ASN A 75 -3.80 -3.44 11.41
C ASN A 75 -4.06 -4.42 10.25
N GLY A 76 -3.02 -5.19 9.89
CA GLY A 76 -3.03 -6.12 8.76
C GLY A 76 -2.70 -5.48 7.41
N GLN A 77 -2.40 -4.18 7.35
CA GLN A 77 -2.01 -3.54 6.10
C GLN A 77 -0.66 -4.09 5.62
N VAL A 78 -0.63 -4.50 4.35
CA VAL A 78 0.60 -4.91 3.67
C VAL A 78 0.96 -3.81 2.68
N ILE A 79 2.22 -3.36 2.70
CA ILE A 79 2.73 -2.41 1.71
C ILE A 79 3.91 -3.02 0.96
N ILE A 80 4.01 -2.68 -0.32
CA ILE A 80 5.11 -3.01 -1.20
C ILE A 80 5.78 -1.70 -1.60
N LEU A 81 7.09 -1.61 -1.37
CA LEU A 81 7.91 -0.50 -1.83
C LEU A 81 8.70 -0.95 -3.05
N LEU A 82 8.64 -0.17 -4.12
CA LEU A 82 9.42 -0.36 -5.33
C LEU A 82 10.50 0.72 -5.41
N CYS A 83 11.77 0.30 -5.44
CA CYS A 83 12.87 1.25 -5.51
C CYS A 83 13.05 1.85 -6.92
N GLU A 84 12.69 1.12 -7.98
CA GLU A 84 12.89 1.55 -9.38
C GLU A 84 14.30 2.11 -9.62
N ALA A 85 14.45 3.42 -9.89
CA ALA A 85 15.75 4.07 -10.08
C ALA A 85 16.36 4.66 -8.79
N ASP A 86 15.65 4.64 -7.68
CA ASP A 86 16.11 5.16 -6.39
C ASP A 86 17.21 4.28 -5.80
N THR A 87 18.25 4.93 -5.31
CA THR A 87 19.42 4.32 -4.70
C THR A 87 19.74 4.92 -3.32
N THR A 88 18.83 5.74 -2.79
CA THR A 88 19.09 6.60 -1.64
C THR A 88 18.09 6.41 -0.50
N THR A 89 16.85 5.99 -0.78
CA THR A 89 15.91 5.64 0.30
C THR A 89 16.51 4.52 1.12
N SER A 90 16.53 4.69 2.44
CA SER A 90 16.91 3.64 3.38
C SER A 90 15.85 3.45 4.42
N LEU A 91 15.65 2.21 4.85
CA LEU A 91 14.81 1.81 5.96
C LEU A 91 15.73 1.35 7.09
N THR A 92 15.59 2.02 8.23
CA THR A 92 16.40 1.76 9.42
C THR A 92 15.66 0.80 10.35
N ASP A 93 16.29 -0.33 10.64
CA ASP A 93 15.79 -1.28 11.62
C ASP A 93 15.68 -0.62 13.01
N SER A 94 14.47 -0.58 13.56
CA SER A 94 14.15 0.10 14.81
C SER A 94 12.83 -0.41 15.40
N THR A 95 12.46 0.05 16.60
CA THR A 95 11.24 -0.45 17.28
C THR A 95 9.93 -0.24 16.49
N PRO A 96 9.72 0.87 15.75
CA PRO A 96 8.54 1.02 14.89
C PRO A 96 8.62 0.21 13.59
N LEU A 97 9.82 -0.22 13.19
CA LEU A 97 10.09 -0.86 11.91
C LEU A 97 11.11 -1.99 12.09
N PHE A 98 10.59 -3.19 12.36
CA PHE A 98 11.40 -4.39 12.55
C PHE A 98 11.77 -5.01 11.21
N LEU A 99 13.06 -5.01 10.89
CA LEU A 99 13.61 -5.53 9.64
C LEU A 99 14.58 -6.67 9.93
N ALA A 100 14.89 -7.49 8.92
CA ALA A 100 15.97 -8.48 8.99
C ALA A 100 17.39 -7.85 8.98
N GLY A 101 17.49 -6.56 9.29
CA GLY A 101 18.63 -5.67 9.08
C GLY A 101 18.22 -4.44 8.26
N ALA A 102 19.00 -3.36 8.35
CA ALA A 102 18.74 -2.16 7.55
C ALA A 102 18.61 -2.52 6.06
N PHE A 103 17.76 -1.79 5.36
CA PHE A 103 17.54 -1.93 3.92
C PHE A 103 17.85 -0.60 3.26
N THR A 104 18.68 -0.60 2.23
CA THR A 104 18.92 0.59 1.41
C THR A 104 18.53 0.21 0.00
N CYS A 105 17.69 1.03 -0.62
CA CYS A 105 17.30 0.83 -2.00
C CYS A 105 18.55 0.77 -2.89
N THR A 106 18.59 -0.24 -3.73
CA THR A 106 19.32 -0.20 -5.00
C THR A 106 18.31 -0.32 -6.15
N THR A 107 18.79 -0.10 -7.37
CA THR A 107 17.93 -0.04 -8.55
C THR A 107 17.12 -1.34 -8.69
N ASN A 108 15.80 -1.22 -8.79
CA ASN A 108 14.81 -2.31 -8.91
C ASN A 108 14.67 -3.22 -7.67
N ASP A 109 15.24 -2.86 -6.54
CA ASP A 109 14.96 -3.55 -5.29
C ASP A 109 13.50 -3.40 -4.88
N THR A 110 13.04 -4.35 -4.08
CA THR A 110 11.69 -4.33 -3.51
C THR A 110 11.72 -4.76 -2.06
N ILE A 111 10.82 -4.22 -1.25
CA ILE A 111 10.59 -4.68 0.11
C ILE A 111 9.09 -4.70 0.41
N THR A 112 8.63 -5.78 1.05
CA THR A 112 7.25 -5.96 1.48
C THR A 112 7.20 -5.94 3.00
N LEU A 113 6.32 -5.10 3.54
CA LEU A 113 6.13 -4.92 4.98
C LEU A 113 4.67 -5.19 5.35
N VAL A 114 4.43 -5.62 6.58
CA VAL A 114 3.10 -5.74 7.18
C VAL A 114 3.02 -4.98 8.49
N SER A 115 1.93 -4.25 8.71
CA SER A 115 1.66 -3.57 9.97
C SER A 115 0.70 -4.37 10.85
N ASN A 116 0.92 -4.34 12.16
CA ASN A 116 -0.09 -4.76 13.16
C ASN A 116 -0.95 -3.58 13.67
N GLY A 117 -0.86 -2.42 12.99
CA GLY A 117 -1.53 -1.17 13.38
C GLY A 117 -0.78 -0.36 14.43
N THR A 118 0.49 -0.69 14.70
CA THR A 118 1.36 0.07 15.62
C THR A 118 2.82 0.01 15.20
N VAL A 119 3.27 -1.14 14.69
CA VAL A 119 4.63 -1.35 14.21
C VAL A 119 4.61 -2.13 12.90
N TRP A 120 5.67 -1.97 12.12
CA TRP A 120 5.90 -2.62 10.85
C TRP A 120 6.88 -3.79 10.99
N TYR A 121 6.58 -4.87 10.27
CA TYR A 121 7.44 -6.04 10.16
C TYR A 121 7.76 -6.28 8.71
N GLU A 122 9.02 -6.58 8.43
CA GLU A 122 9.39 -7.10 7.13
C GLU A 122 8.79 -8.49 6.90
N VAL A 123 8.20 -8.66 5.72
CA VAL A 123 7.71 -9.96 5.22
C VAL A 123 8.73 -10.57 4.27
N ALA A 124 9.24 -9.76 3.34
CA ALA A 124 10.22 -10.17 2.34
C ALA A 124 10.95 -8.96 1.77
N ARG A 125 12.16 -9.19 1.26
CA ARG A 125 12.89 -8.25 0.41
C ARG A 125 13.44 -8.95 -0.83
N GLY A 126 13.53 -8.22 -1.93
CA GLY A 126 14.17 -8.64 -3.17
C GLY A 126 15.31 -7.68 -3.49
N VAL A 127 16.51 -8.24 -3.65
CA VAL A 127 17.68 -7.52 -4.17
C VAL A 127 17.86 -7.95 -5.62
N ASN A 128 17.76 -7.02 -6.57
CA ASN A 128 17.67 -7.35 -8.01
C ASN A 128 18.79 -6.74 -8.85
#